data_AF-A0A7Y7H934-F1
#
_entry.id   AF-A0A7Y7H934-F1
#
_cell.length_a   1.000
_cell.length_b   1.000
_cell.length_c   1.000
_cell.angle_alpha   90.00
_cell.angle_beta   90.00
_cell.angle_gamma   90.00
#
_symmetry.space_group_name_H-M   'P 1'
#
loop_
_entity.id
_entity.type
_entity.pdbx_description
1 polymer ?
#
loop_
_entity_poly.entity_id
_entity_poly.type
_entity_poly.pdbx_seq_one_letter_code
_entity_poly.pdbx_strand_id
1 'polypeptide(L)'
;MKGMKLNLAAIAVLLGTGAAFATSAKPANVKWRLLSTGAYQQVTGAYTCTGTTNLCTISYPAGQDPNIDNSNPVSQEAGTFH
;
A
#
# COMPACT_ATOMS: atom_id res chain seq x y z
N MET A 1 -3.31 45.77 52.46
CA MET A 1 -2.47 45.73 51.23
C MET A 1 -3.03 44.66 50.31
N LYS A 2 -2.91 44.90 49.01
CA LYS A 2 -3.65 44.30 47.88
C LYS A 2 -3.49 42.76 47.83
N GLY A 3 -4.57 42.01 48.04
CA GLY A 3 -4.64 40.59 47.70
C GLY A 3 -4.94 40.43 46.21
N MET A 4 -3.96 40.01 45.42
CA MET A 4 -4.08 39.78 43.99
C MET A 4 -5.10 38.65 43.70
N LYS A 5 -6.20 38.98 43.02
CA LYS A 5 -7.07 38.00 42.38
C LYS A 5 -6.61 37.80 40.94
N LEU A 6 -5.75 36.81 40.72
CA LEU A 6 -5.40 36.32 39.39
C LEU A 6 -6.51 35.33 38.97
N ASN A 7 -7.56 35.82 38.31
CA ASN A 7 -8.54 34.95 37.68
C ASN A 7 -7.94 34.38 36.40
N LEU A 8 -7.23 33.27 36.54
CA LEU A 8 -6.74 32.43 35.45
C LEU A 8 -7.96 31.80 34.76
N ALA A 9 -8.59 32.56 33.86
CA ALA A 9 -9.63 32.06 33.00
C ALA A 9 -9.03 30.92 32.16
N ALA A 10 -9.38 29.71 32.57
CA ALA A 10 -9.63 28.56 31.72
C ALA A 10 -8.71 28.45 30.51
N ILE A 11 -7.54 27.82 30.72
CA ILE A 11 -6.77 27.18 29.67
C ILE A 11 -7.64 26.02 29.13
N ALA A 12 -8.62 26.35 28.31
CA ALA A 12 -9.43 25.41 27.54
C ALA A 12 -8.73 25.08 26.22
N VAL A 13 -7.44 24.75 26.29
CA VAL A 13 -6.66 24.18 25.17
C VAL A 13 -6.32 22.75 25.55
N LEU A 14 -7.36 21.96 25.83
CA LEU A 14 -7.22 20.56 26.24
C LEU A 14 -7.48 19.56 25.11
N LEU A 15 -7.86 19.97 23.90
CA LEU A 15 -8.24 19.02 22.84
C LEU A 15 -7.83 19.47 21.44
N GLY A 16 -6.67 20.13 21.33
CA GLY A 16 -6.03 20.40 20.04
C GLY A 16 -5.19 19.22 19.51
N THR A 17 -5.14 18.09 20.21
CA THR A 17 -4.42 16.88 19.79
C THR A 17 -5.32 15.99 18.93
N GLY A 18 -6.03 16.59 17.98
CA GLY A 18 -6.37 15.90 16.75
C GLY A 18 -5.10 15.77 15.92
N ALA A 19 -4.15 14.95 16.36
CA ALA A 19 -3.16 14.39 15.46
C ALA A 19 -3.97 13.55 14.48
N ALA A 20 -4.46 14.20 13.42
CA ALA A 20 -4.82 13.53 12.21
C ALA A 20 -3.51 12.89 11.76
N PHE A 21 -3.28 11.65 12.21
CA PHE A 21 -2.42 10.73 11.51
C PHE A 21 -3.06 10.58 10.14
N ALA A 22 -2.74 11.53 9.24
CA ALA A 22 -2.80 11.31 7.82
C ALA A 22 -1.78 10.21 7.57
N THR A 23 -2.17 8.96 7.88
CA THR A 23 -1.48 7.80 7.39
C THR A 23 -1.64 7.95 5.89
N SER A 24 -0.58 8.40 5.23
CA SER A 24 -0.47 8.30 3.79
C SER A 24 -0.54 6.80 3.52
N ALA A 25 -1.75 6.29 3.29
CA ALA A 25 -1.94 4.92 2.87
C ALA A 25 -1.23 4.83 1.52
N LYS A 26 0.02 4.34 1.52
CA LYS A 26 0.72 4.04 0.29
C LYS A 26 -0.21 3.13 -0.50
N PRO A 27 -0.56 3.50 -1.75
CA PRO A 27 -1.51 2.71 -2.50
C PRO A 27 -0.94 1.30 -2.63
N ALA A 28 -1.78 0.30 -2.32
CA ALA A 28 -1.34 -1.08 -2.24
C ALA A 28 -0.78 -1.53 -3.59
N ASN A 29 0.36 -2.24 -3.57
CA ASN A 29 0.94 -2.80 -4.78
C ASN A 29 -0.07 -3.73 -5.46
N VAL A 30 -0.08 -3.71 -6.79
CA VAL A 30 -0.99 -4.52 -7.60
C VAL A 30 -0.25 -5.77 -8.04
N LYS A 31 -0.86 -6.94 -7.79
CA LYS A 31 -0.34 -8.23 -8.27
C LYS A 31 -0.84 -8.50 -9.69
N TRP A 32 0.02 -9.05 -10.51
CA TRP A 32 -0.23 -9.42 -11.90
C TRP A 32 0.31 -10.83 -12.15
N ARG A 33 -0.36 -11.62 -12.98
CA ARG A 33 0.14 -12.91 -13.48
C ARG A 33 0.53 -12.76 -14.95
N LEU A 34 1.58 -13.48 -15.35
CA LEU A 34 1.96 -13.57 -16.75
C LEU A 34 1.16 -14.70 -17.43
N LEU A 35 0.43 -14.37 -18.48
CA LEU A 35 -0.28 -15.33 -19.32
C LEU A 35 0.71 -15.99 -20.28
N SER A 36 0.37 -17.19 -20.76
CA SER A 36 1.15 -17.89 -21.80
C SER A 36 1.24 -17.10 -23.12
N THR A 37 0.32 -16.17 -23.34
CA THR A 37 0.34 -15.22 -24.46
C THR A 37 1.36 -14.08 -24.31
N GLY A 38 2.03 -13.98 -23.16
CA GLY A 38 2.96 -12.90 -22.83
C GLY A 38 2.30 -11.64 -22.25
N ALA A 39 0.98 -11.61 -22.14
CA ALA A 39 0.24 -10.51 -21.53
C ALA A 39 0.17 -10.63 -20.00
N TYR A 40 0.08 -9.51 -19.30
CA TYR A 40 -0.12 -9.45 -17.86
C TYR A 40 -1.59 -9.28 -17.53
N GLN A 41 -2.07 -10.09 -16.59
CA GLN A 41 -3.43 -10.02 -16.08
C GLN A 41 -3.40 -9.70 -14.58
N GLN A 42 -4.13 -8.68 -14.16
CA GLN A 42 -4.23 -8.31 -12.76
C GLN A 42 -4.85 -9.46 -11.93
N VAL A 43 -4.24 -9.77 -10.79
CA VAL A 43 -4.69 -10.77 -9.84
C VAL A 43 -5.48 -10.06 -8.75
N THR A 44 -6.80 -10.18 -8.81
CA THR A 44 -7.73 -9.65 -7.78
C THR A 44 -8.26 -10.79 -6.93
N GLY A 45 -7.47 -11.26 -5.96
CA GLY A 45 -7.87 -12.30 -5.01
C GLY A 45 -6.79 -13.33 -4.70
N ALA A 46 -7.21 -14.44 -4.08
CA ALA A 46 -6.33 -15.57 -3.83
C ALA A 46 -5.96 -16.23 -5.15
N TYR A 47 -4.67 -16.20 -5.49
CA TYR A 47 -4.12 -16.85 -6.67
C TYR A 47 -3.18 -17.96 -6.23
N THR A 48 -3.48 -19.18 -6.67
CA THR A 48 -2.61 -20.33 -6.46
C THR A 48 -1.80 -20.55 -7.73
N CYS A 49 -0.48 -20.52 -7.59
CA CYS A 49 0.39 -20.79 -8.69
C CYS A 49 0.53 -22.29 -8.92
N THR A 50 -0.07 -22.79 -9.99
CA THR A 50 0.04 -24.19 -10.40
C THR A 50 1.18 -24.34 -11.41
N GLY A 51 2.41 -24.49 -10.90
CA GLY A 51 3.61 -25.15 -11.46
C GLY A 51 4.01 -25.11 -12.94
N THR A 52 3.26 -24.54 -13.88
CA THR A 52 3.59 -24.57 -15.32
C THR A 52 4.43 -23.39 -15.78
N THR A 53 4.55 -22.34 -14.97
CA THR A 53 5.30 -21.12 -15.30
C THR A 53 6.38 -20.83 -14.27
N ASN A 54 7.58 -20.43 -14.73
CA ASN A 54 8.69 -19.99 -13.87
C ASN A 54 8.29 -18.80 -12.99
N LEU A 55 7.31 -18.02 -13.46
CA LEU A 55 6.82 -16.83 -12.81
C LEU A 55 5.32 -16.98 -12.52
N CYS A 56 4.95 -16.87 -11.25
CA CYS A 56 3.57 -16.98 -10.77
C CYS A 56 2.87 -15.63 -10.79
N THR A 57 3.43 -14.69 -10.04
CA THR A 57 2.93 -13.33 -9.95
C THR A 57 4.09 -12.35 -9.91
N ILE A 58 3.85 -11.15 -10.43
CA ILE A 58 4.71 -9.99 -10.24
C ILE A 58 3.85 -8.91 -9.60
N SER A 59 4.41 -8.23 -8.61
CA SER A 59 3.80 -7.06 -7.99
C SER A 59 4.39 -5.79 -8.57
N TYR A 60 3.54 -4.85 -8.96
CA TYR A 60 3.90 -3.51 -9.44
C TYR A 60 3.36 -2.44 -8.49
N PRO A 61 3.95 -1.22 -8.50
CA PRO A 61 3.37 -0.07 -7.82
C PRO A 61 1.94 0.18 -8.31
N ALA A 62 1.09 0.72 -7.44
CA ALA A 62 -0.27 1.06 -7.84
C ALA A 62 -0.28 2.05 -9.01
N GLY A 63 -1.08 1.75 -10.03
CA GLY A 63 -1.17 2.57 -11.25
C GLY A 63 -0.16 2.22 -12.34
N GLN A 64 0.78 1.30 -12.10
CA GLN A 64 1.65 0.76 -13.15
C GLN A 64 1.01 -0.47 -13.81
N ASP A 65 0.81 -0.39 -15.13
CA ASP A 65 0.36 -1.49 -15.96
C ASP A 65 1.57 -2.14 -16.67
N PRO A 66 1.94 -3.38 -16.32
CA PRO A 66 3.06 -4.08 -16.96
C PRO A 66 2.85 -4.46 -18.42
N ASN A 67 1.63 -4.35 -18.97
CA ASN A 67 1.42 -4.44 -20.42
C ASN A 67 1.91 -3.18 -21.16
N ILE A 68 2.07 -2.05 -20.46
CA ILE A 68 2.57 -0.78 -21.00
C ILE A 68 4.03 -0.58 -20.61
N ASP A 69 4.36 -0.77 -19.33
CA ASP A 69 5.71 -0.65 -18.79
C ASP A 69 5.98 -1.72 -17.73
N ASN A 70 6.82 -2.68 -18.10
CA ASN A 70 7.21 -3.83 -17.29
C ASN A 70 8.47 -3.59 -16.44
N SER A 71 8.93 -2.35 -16.30
CA SER A 71 10.17 -2.00 -15.61
C SER A 71 9.97 -1.92 -14.10
N ASN A 72 11.02 -2.23 -13.32
CA ASN A 72 11.05 -2.04 -11.86
C ASN A 72 9.89 -2.71 -11.09
N PRO A 73 9.69 -4.04 -11.23
CA PRO A 73 8.74 -4.76 -10.39
C PRO A 73 9.10 -4.62 -8.91
N VAL A 74 8.08 -4.48 -8.06
CA VAL A 74 8.24 -4.42 -6.60
C VAL A 74 8.68 -5.77 -6.05
N SER A 75 8.11 -6.85 -6.59
CA SER A 75 8.39 -8.23 -6.16
C SER A 75 7.96 -9.21 -7.23
N GLN A 76 8.61 -10.37 -7.27
CA GLN A 76 8.23 -11.48 -8.14
C GLN A 76 8.10 -12.74 -7.29
N GLU A 77 7.03 -13.49 -7.48
CA GLU A 77 6.81 -14.81 -6.89
C GLU A 77 7.04 -15.85 -8.00
N ALA A 78 8.07 -16.69 -7.84
CA ALA A 78 8.37 -17.78 -8.76
C ALA A 78 7.54 -19.03 -8.43
N GLY A 79 7.27 -19.84 -9.46
CA GLY A 79 6.59 -21.12 -9.29
C GLY A 79 7.52 -22.16 -8.70
N THR A 80 7.03 -22.91 -7.71
CA THR A 80 7.70 -24.13 -7.29
C THR A 80 7.38 -25.22 -8.31
N PHE A 81 8.37 -25.65 -9.06
CA PHE A 81 8.27 -26.83 -9.90
C PHE A 81 8.46 -28.06 -9.01
N HIS A 82 7.51 -28.97 -9.04
CA HIS A 82 7.61 -30.29 -8.41
C HIS A 82 7.89 -31.35 -9.48
#